data_AF-A0A945Q1M3-F1
#
_entry.id   AF-A0A945Q1M3-F1
#
_cell.length_a   1.000
_cell.length_b   1.000
_cell.length_c   1.000
_cell.angle_alpha   90.00
_cell.angle_beta   90.00
_cell.angle_gamma   90.00
#
_symmetry.space_group_name_H-M   'P 1'
#
loop_
_entity.id
_entity.type
_entity.pdbx_description
1 polymer ?
#
loop_
_entity_poly.entity_id
_entity_poly.type
_entity_poly.pdbx_seq_one_letter_code
_entity_poly.pdbx_strand_id
1 'polypeptide(L)'
;MSETAKRAYHHGDLSEALIEQAVASVDAVGAEHVSLRAVAAAVGVSPSAAYHHFADKEALMEAVSARGFVQLDQFILCQVSVNSDVEGPLELLRHSANAYISFAV
;
A
#
# COMPACT_ATOMS: atom_id res chain seq x y z
N MET A 1 7.46 -31.60 10.39
CA MET A 1 6.10 -31.89 9.87
C MET A 1 5.10 -31.34 10.86
N SER A 2 3.98 -30.82 10.34
CA SER A 2 2.84 -30.18 11.04
C SER A 2 3.04 -28.69 11.37
N GLU A 3 2.17 -27.73 11.09
CA GLU A 3 1.01 -27.62 10.18
C GLU A 3 0.57 -26.15 10.21
N THR A 4 0.53 -25.51 9.04
CA THR A 4 -0.43 -24.47 8.61
C THR A 4 -1.02 -23.54 9.69
N ALA A 5 -0.27 -22.55 10.16
CA ALA A 5 -0.85 -21.38 10.85
C ALA A 5 -1.44 -20.38 9.83
N LYS A 6 -2.39 -20.85 9.01
CA LYS A 6 -3.23 -20.02 8.15
C LYS A 6 -4.41 -19.51 8.99
N ARG A 7 -4.16 -18.55 9.88
CA ARG A 7 -5.14 -17.82 10.70
C ARG A 7 -4.57 -16.42 10.93
N ALA A 8 -5.25 -15.30 10.68
CA ALA A 8 -6.68 -15.07 10.66
C ALA A 8 -7.02 -14.02 9.61
N TYR A 9 -7.93 -14.37 8.71
CA TYR A 9 -8.41 -13.48 7.66
C TYR A 9 -9.65 -12.71 8.21
N HIS A 10 -9.46 -11.52 8.79
CA HIS A 10 -10.49 -10.66 9.39
C HIS A 10 -11.23 -9.80 8.37
N HIS A 11 -12.45 -10.20 7.96
CA HIS A 11 -13.63 -9.49 7.41
C HIS A 11 -13.57 -8.06 6.75
N GLY A 12 -12.41 -7.57 6.35
CA GLY A 12 -12.09 -6.56 5.34
C GLY A 12 -10.92 -7.06 4.47
N ASP A 13 -10.73 -8.37 4.48
CA ASP A 13 -9.44 -8.98 4.25
C ASP A 13 -9.19 -9.31 2.79
N LEU A 14 -10.26 -9.60 2.04
CA LEU A 14 -10.14 -9.77 0.61
C LEU A 14 -9.77 -8.45 -0.08
N SER A 15 -10.40 -7.34 0.28
CA SER A 15 -10.01 -6.03 -0.25
C SER A 15 -8.57 -5.68 0.10
N GLU A 16 -8.16 -5.91 1.35
CA GLU A 16 -6.78 -5.64 1.78
C GLU A 16 -5.76 -6.52 1.06
N ALA A 17 -6.01 -7.83 0.91
CA ALA A 17 -5.08 -8.69 0.19
C ALA A 17 -5.06 -8.41 -1.32
N LEU A 18 -6.19 -7.97 -1.90
CA LEU A 18 -6.20 -7.48 -3.28
C LEU A 18 -5.35 -6.21 -3.40
N ILE A 19 -5.43 -5.28 -2.46
CA ILE A 19 -4.58 -4.07 -2.43
C ILE A 19 -3.11 -4.46 -2.24
N GLU A 20 -2.78 -5.32 -1.29
CA GLU A 20 -1.41 -5.77 -1.03
C GLU A 20 -0.80 -6.47 -2.24
N GLN A 21 -1.54 -7.39 -2.86
CA GLN A 21 -1.11 -8.06 -4.07
C GLN A 21 -1.01 -7.08 -5.26
N ALA A 22 -1.88 -6.07 -5.33
CA ALA A 22 -1.81 -5.03 -6.35
C ALA A 22 -0.55 -4.18 -6.19
N VAL A 23 -0.20 -3.76 -4.96
CA VAL A 23 1.06 -3.06 -4.65
C VAL A 23 2.25 -3.91 -5.14
N ALA A 24 2.31 -5.18 -4.75
CA ALA A 24 3.39 -6.07 -5.19
C ALA A 24 3.44 -6.24 -6.72
N SER A 25 2.28 -6.21 -7.38
CA SER A 25 2.20 -6.27 -8.85
C SER A 25 2.68 -4.98 -9.50
N VAL A 26 2.37 -3.81 -8.93
CA VAL A 26 2.88 -2.52 -9.41
C VAL A 26 4.41 -2.50 -9.36
N ASP A 27 5.02 -2.97 -8.27
CA ASP A 27 6.48 -3.03 -8.14
C ASP A 27 7.12 -4.00 -9.14
N ALA A 28 6.46 -5.12 -9.43
CA ALA A 28 7.00 -6.15 -10.31
C ALA A 28 6.87 -5.84 -11.80
N VAL A 29 5.73 -5.28 -12.23
CA VAL A 29 5.41 -5.13 -13.66
C VAL A 29 4.96 -3.71 -14.05
N GLY A 30 4.84 -2.79 -13.11
CA GLY A 30 4.34 -1.43 -13.35
C GLY A 30 2.81 -1.35 -13.38
N ALA A 31 2.28 -0.20 -12.93
CA ALA A 31 0.83 0.03 -12.77
C ALA A 31 0.01 -0.15 -14.06
N GLU A 32 0.59 0.17 -15.21
CA GLU A 32 -0.07 -0.01 -16.52
C GLU A 32 -0.40 -1.47 -16.80
N HIS A 33 0.44 -2.39 -16.33
CA HIS A 33 0.31 -3.83 -16.56
C HIS A 33 -0.51 -4.56 -15.50
N VAL A 34 -0.93 -3.89 -14.44
CA VAL A 34 -1.81 -4.44 -13.41
C VAL A 34 -3.24 -4.55 -13.92
N SER A 35 -3.90 -5.67 -13.61
CA SER A 35 -5.34 -5.84 -13.85
C SER A 35 -6.01 -6.51 -12.66
N LEU A 36 -7.25 -6.13 -12.36
CA LEU A 36 -8.04 -6.68 -11.25
C LEU A 36 -8.18 -8.22 -11.34
N ARG A 37 -8.30 -8.75 -12.56
CA ARG A 37 -8.35 -10.20 -12.81
C ARG A 37 -7.05 -10.91 -12.47
N ALA A 38 -5.90 -10.37 -12.86
CA ALA A 38 -4.60 -10.95 -12.55
C ALA A 38 -4.33 -10.91 -11.05
N VAL A 39 -4.67 -9.81 -10.38
CA VAL A 39 -4.57 -9.66 -8.93
C VAL A 39 -5.48 -10.67 -8.21
N ALA A 40 -6.74 -10.81 -8.63
CA ALA A 40 -7.66 -11.82 -8.08
C ALA A 40 -7.11 -13.25 -8.22
N ALA A 41 -6.56 -13.57 -9.39
CA ALA A 41 -5.95 -14.88 -9.64
C ALA A 41 -4.72 -15.13 -8.74
N ALA A 42 -3.89 -14.11 -8.53
CA ALA A 42 -2.71 -14.20 -7.66
C ALA A 42 -3.09 -14.37 -6.18
N VAL A 43 -4.17 -13.73 -5.72
CA VAL A 43 -4.73 -13.92 -4.36
C VAL A 43 -5.45 -15.27 -4.23
N GLY A 44 -5.82 -15.91 -5.35
CA GLY A 44 -6.48 -17.22 -5.38
C GLY A 44 -8.00 -17.15 -5.22
N VAL A 45 -8.62 -16.04 -5.61
CA VAL A 45 -10.08 -15.85 -5.59
C VAL A 45 -10.68 -15.75 -7.00
N SER A 46 -12.00 -15.89 -7.10
CA SER A 46 -12.69 -15.69 -8.38
C SER A 46 -12.67 -14.21 -8.78
N PRO A 47 -12.65 -13.89 -10.09
CA PRO A 47 -12.79 -12.51 -10.55
C PRO A 47 -14.06 -11.85 -10.01
N SER A 48 -15.18 -12.58 -9.93
CA SER A 48 -16.45 -12.06 -9.43
C SER A 48 -16.37 -11.60 -7.96
N ALA A 49 -15.56 -12.27 -7.14
CA ALA A 49 -15.36 -11.85 -5.75
C ALA A 49 -14.57 -10.53 -5.69
N ALA A 50 -13.55 -10.37 -6.53
CA ALA A 50 -12.79 -9.13 -6.62
C ALA A 50 -13.65 -7.96 -7.14
N TYR A 51 -14.49 -8.20 -8.15
CA TYR A 51 -15.42 -7.20 -8.69
C TYR A 51 -16.49 -6.74 -7.67
N HIS A 52 -16.74 -7.52 -6.62
CA HIS A 52 -17.62 -7.10 -5.53
C HIS A 52 -16.98 -6.03 -4.63
N HIS A 53 -15.64 -5.98 -4.57
CA HIS A 53 -14.87 -5.00 -3.80
C HIS A 53 -14.42 -3.81 -4.64
N PHE A 54 -14.03 -4.04 -5.89
CA PHE A 54 -13.55 -3.01 -6.81
C PHE A 54 -14.29 -3.10 -8.13
N ALA A 55 -14.95 -2.02 -8.55
CA ALA A 55 -15.71 -2.01 -9.79
C ALA A 55 -14.83 -2.29 -11.02
N ASP A 56 -13.59 -1.79 -11.01
CA ASP A 56 -12.65 -1.85 -12.11
C ASP A 56 -11.18 -1.74 -11.62
N LYS A 57 -10.25 -1.59 -12.58
CA LYS A 57 -8.82 -1.41 -12.30
C LYS A 57 -8.61 -0.08 -11.60
N GLU A 58 -9.26 0.99 -12.05
CA GLU A 58 -9.13 2.33 -11.51
C GLU A 58 -9.47 2.37 -10.01
N ALA A 59 -10.60 1.79 -9.60
CA ALA A 59 -11.00 1.72 -8.19
C ALA A 59 -9.99 0.96 -7.31
N LEU A 60 -9.37 -0.11 -7.83
CA LEU A 60 -8.30 -0.81 -7.13
C LEU A 60 -7.05 0.07 -7.01
N MET A 61 -6.69 0.77 -8.08
CA MET A 61 -5.51 1.65 -8.10
C MET A 61 -5.68 2.87 -7.19
N GLU A 62 -6.88 3.42 -7.06
CA GLU A 62 -7.19 4.47 -6.07
C GLU A 62 -6.92 3.99 -4.65
N ALA A 63 -7.33 2.76 -4.31
CA ALA A 63 -7.06 2.17 -3.00
C ALA A 63 -5.56 1.92 -2.77
N VAL A 64 -4.84 1.47 -3.81
CA VAL A 64 -3.37 1.34 -3.77
C VAL A 64 -2.70 2.70 -3.53
N SER A 65 -3.11 3.74 -4.24
CA SER A 65 -2.60 5.10 -4.04
C SER A 65 -2.89 5.62 -2.63
N ALA A 66 -4.11 5.43 -2.13
CA ALA A 66 -4.48 5.81 -0.77
C ALA A 66 -3.58 5.13 0.28
N ARG A 67 -3.29 3.83 0.12
CA ARG A 67 -2.35 3.11 0.98
C ARG A 67 -0.93 3.69 0.90
N GLY A 68 -0.47 4.04 -0.30
CA GLY A 68 0.83 4.70 -0.49
C GLY A 68 0.94 6.04 0.24
N PHE A 69 -0.11 6.87 0.20
CA PHE A 69 -0.12 8.13 0.95
C PHE A 69 -0.11 7.93 2.46
N VAL A 70 -0.85 6.94 2.97
CA VAL A 70 -0.81 6.61 4.40
C VAL A 70 0.59 6.18 4.83
N GLN A 71 1.29 5.39 4.01
CA GLN A 71 2.68 5.00 4.28
C GLN A 71 3.65 6.18 4.25
N LEU A 72 3.49 7.09 3.28
CA LEU A 72 4.29 8.31 3.19
C LEU A 72 4.10 9.19 4.43
N ASP A 73 2.86 9.43 4.84
CA ASP A 73 2.53 10.23 6.02
C ASP A 73 3.17 9.64 7.29
N GLN A 74 3.06 8.32 7.47
CA GLN A 74 3.69 7.62 8.60
C GLN A 74 5.22 7.76 8.57
N PHE A 75 5.84 7.65 7.40
CA PHE A 75 7.28 7.78 7.24
C PHE A 75 7.78 9.19 7.58
N ILE A 76 7.10 10.22 7.08
CA ILE A 76 7.40 11.63 7.38
C ILE A 76 7.26 11.90 8.88
N LEU A 77 6.14 11.48 9.49
CA LEU A 77 5.89 11.71 10.92
C LEU A 77 6.93 11.03 11.81
N CYS A 78 7.34 9.81 11.47
CA CYS A 78 8.42 9.10 12.18
C CYS A 78 9.75 9.88 12.11
N GLN A 79 10.16 10.33 10.93
CA GLN A 79 11.43 11.05 10.78
C GLN A 79 11.43 12.43 11.44
N VAL A 80 10.31 13.15 11.40
CA VAL A 80 10.17 14.45 12.08
C VAL A 80 10.20 14.26 13.60
N SER A 81 9.52 13.24 14.12
CA SER A 81 9.45 12.98 15.57
C SER A 81 10.81 12.58 16.17
N VAL A 82 11.65 11.87 15.41
CA VAL A 82 13.00 11.47 15.85
C VAL A 82 13.96 12.67 15.97
N ASN A 83 13.74 13.73 15.21
CA ASN A 83 14.62 14.90 15.19
C ASN A 83 14.17 16.03 16.14
N SER A 84 13.19 15.79 17.03
CA SER A 84 12.37 16.78 17.75
C SER A 84 13.05 17.90 18.57
N ASP A 85 14.38 17.96 18.61
CA ASP A 85 15.17 19.14 19.01
C ASP A 85 15.26 20.21 17.90
N VAL A 86 14.45 20.10 16.83
CA VAL A 86 14.49 20.97 15.65
C VAL A 86 14.09 22.42 15.97
N GLU A 87 15.05 23.33 15.91
CA GLU A 87 14.82 24.78 15.98
C GLU A 87 14.17 25.32 14.69
N GLY A 88 12.84 25.38 14.68
CA GLY A 88 12.06 26.30 13.84
C GLY A 88 11.46 25.74 12.53
N PRO A 89 10.53 26.50 11.90
CA PRO A 89 9.72 26.00 10.78
C PRO A 89 10.50 25.59 9.52
N LEU A 90 11.66 26.23 9.26
CA LEU A 90 12.48 25.93 8.09
C LEU A 90 13.11 24.54 8.17
N GLU A 91 13.56 24.16 9.37
CA GLU A 91 14.18 22.87 9.60
C GLU A 91 13.15 21.74 9.61
N LEU A 92 11.93 22.00 10.08
CA LEU A 92 10.80 21.08 9.93
C LEU A 92 10.51 20.80 8.45
N LEU A 93 10.45 21.86 7.61
CA LEU A 93 10.29 21.71 6.17
C LEU A 93 11.42 20.88 5.55
N ARG A 94 12.68 21.11 5.96
CA ARG A 94 13.83 20.35 5.48
C ARG A 94 13.74 18.87 5.81
N HIS A 95 13.35 18.52 7.04
CA HIS A 95 13.17 17.11 7.43
C HIS A 95 12.02 16.44 6.67
N SER A 96 10.89 17.11 6.50
CA SER A 96 9.78 16.58 5.70
C SER A 96 10.17 16.38 4.24
N ALA A 97 10.94 17.31 3.64
CA ALA A 97 11.43 17.17 2.28
C ALA A 97 12.43 16.02 2.13
N ASN A 98 13.35 15.86 3.07
CA ASN A 98 14.29 14.73 3.08
C ASN A 98 13.55 13.40 3.24
N ALA A 99 12.57 13.31 4.14
CA ALA A 99 11.74 12.13 4.33
C ALA A 99 10.96 11.76 3.06
N TYR A 100 10.42 12.75 2.34
CA TYR A 100 9.75 12.52 1.06
C TYR A 100 10.70 11.90 0.01
N ILE A 101 11.92 12.43 -0.12
CA ILE A 101 12.92 11.90 -1.05
C ILE A 101 13.35 10.49 -0.64
N SER A 102 13.61 10.26 0.65
CA SER A 102 14.01 8.95 1.17
C SER A 102 12.92 7.89 1.11
N PHE A 103 11.65 8.28 1.04
CA PHE A 103 10.55 7.35 0.82
C PHE A 103 10.49 6.87 -0.64
N ALA A 104 10.91 7.71 -1.58
CA ALA A 104 10.83 7.44 -3.02
C ALA A 104 12.02 6.66 -3.60
N VAL A 105 13.08 6.44 -2.82
CA VAL A 105 14.36 5.79 -3.22
C VAL A 105 14.58 4.54 -2.41
#